data_AF-A0A7C5BDU2-F1
#
_entry.id   AF-A0A7C5BDU2-F1
#
_cell.length_a   1.000
_cell.length_b   1.000
_cell.length_c   1.000
_cell.angle_alpha   90.00
_cell.angle_beta   90.00
_cell.angle_gamma   90.00
#
_symmetry.space_group_name_H-M   'P 1'
#
loop_
_entity.id
_entity.type
_entity.pdbx_description
1 polymer ?
#
loop_
_entity_poly.entity_id
_entity_poly.type
_entity_poly.pdbx_seq_one_letter_code
_entity_poly.pdbx_strand_id
1 'polypeptide(L)'
;FNAEGNKLDHEIESKIEAIYKDEKLLESAQVSGKKIGRSKRIDDVIGRYIVHIKNSFPAELSLAGLRVVIDCANGAGYIVGPTILEELGADVIVINDEPNGFNINETCGAMHPEVLAKAVRDSRADLGVALDGDADRIVVVDEKGDVVNGDKLMGALAQFLNENTLLENKKFVTTVMSNKALDDYLKSYGVETHRSSVGDKNVVELMRKVGSNFGGEESGHIIFSNYAKTGDGILSALQALAYLLKSGKKASDAFNPFELYPQEKVNLKVEKKIPLEDIEGLTQLQEEIENLGIRQLFRYSGTENKIRLLLEGSNKEVLKEWMEKSVAFFKQALNR
;
A
#
# COMPACT_ATOMS: atom_id res chain seq x y z
N PHE A 1 -2.13 2.26 -18.57
CA PHE A 1 -3.49 2.66 -18.14
C PHE A 1 -4.39 2.79 -19.36
N ASN A 2 -5.69 2.53 -19.22
CA ASN A 2 -6.70 2.73 -20.26
C ASN A 2 -7.21 4.19 -20.29
N ALA A 3 -8.19 4.51 -21.15
CA ALA A 3 -8.72 5.86 -21.31
C ALA A 3 -9.43 6.39 -20.04
N GLU A 4 -9.89 5.50 -19.16
CA GLU A 4 -10.53 5.81 -17.88
C GLU A 4 -9.53 5.89 -16.71
N GLY A 5 -8.22 5.75 -16.97
CA GLY A 5 -7.16 5.82 -15.96
C GLY A 5 -6.95 4.53 -15.17
N ASN A 6 -7.53 3.40 -15.59
CA ASN A 6 -7.40 2.11 -14.92
C ASN A 6 -6.23 1.30 -15.49
N LYS A 7 -5.67 0.38 -14.71
CA LYS A 7 -4.71 -0.61 -15.24
C LYS A 7 -5.40 -1.49 -16.29
N LEU A 8 -4.62 -2.00 -17.24
CA LEU A 8 -5.14 -2.91 -18.27
C LEU A 8 -5.54 -4.24 -17.60
N ASP A 9 -6.67 -4.79 -18.03
CA ASP A 9 -7.12 -6.10 -17.59
C ASP A 9 -6.30 -7.22 -18.25
N HIS A 10 -6.42 -8.42 -17.71
CA HIS A 10 -5.69 -9.59 -18.20
C HIS A 10 -6.05 -9.99 -19.63
N GLU A 11 -7.26 -9.67 -20.10
CA GLU A 11 -7.67 -9.96 -21.47
C GLU A 11 -6.88 -9.08 -22.45
N ILE A 12 -6.75 -7.79 -22.16
CA ILE A 12 -5.96 -6.84 -22.94
C ILE A 12 -4.47 -7.19 -22.86
N GLU A 13 -3.95 -7.52 -21.67
CA GLU A 13 -2.55 -7.94 -21.52
C GLU A 13 -2.24 -9.18 -22.38
N SER A 14 -3.12 -10.19 -22.33
CA SER A 14 -2.98 -11.40 -23.15
C SER A 14 -3.02 -11.10 -24.65
N LYS A 15 -3.86 -10.16 -25.09
CA LYS A 15 -3.90 -9.71 -26.49
C LYS A 15 -2.60 -9.01 -26.89
N ILE A 16 -2.04 -8.16 -26.05
CA ILE A 16 -0.75 -7.49 -26.29
C ILE A 16 0.37 -8.54 -26.40
N GLU A 17 0.40 -9.52 -25.51
CA GLU A 17 1.37 -10.62 -25.56
C GLU A 17 1.25 -11.46 -26.83
N ALA A 18 0.02 -11.71 -27.30
CA ALA A 18 -0.21 -12.42 -28.55
C ALA A 18 0.30 -11.61 -29.76
N ILE A 19 0.06 -10.29 -29.78
CA ILE A 19 0.56 -9.38 -30.84
C ILE A 19 2.10 -9.36 -30.83
N TYR A 20 2.72 -9.29 -29.65
CA TYR A 20 4.18 -9.30 -29.51
C TYR A 20 4.83 -10.55 -30.13
N LYS A 21 4.12 -11.70 -30.10
CA LYS A 21 4.58 -12.97 -30.67
C LYS A 21 4.29 -13.14 -32.17
N ASP A 22 3.53 -12.21 -32.78
CA ASP A 22 3.13 -12.28 -34.18
C ASP A 22 3.96 -11.32 -35.05
N GLU A 23 5.10 -11.79 -35.53
CA GLU A 23 6.00 -11.00 -36.39
C GLU A 23 5.31 -10.52 -37.68
N LYS A 24 4.42 -11.33 -38.27
CA LYS A 24 3.72 -10.96 -39.52
C LYS A 24 2.76 -9.81 -39.29
N LEU A 25 2.02 -9.86 -38.18
CA LEU A 25 1.15 -8.76 -37.79
C LEU A 25 1.95 -7.48 -37.58
N LEU A 26 3.06 -7.55 -36.84
CA LEU A 26 3.94 -6.41 -36.59
C LEU A 26 4.50 -5.79 -37.87
N GLU A 27 4.95 -6.61 -38.83
CA GLU A 27 5.41 -6.15 -40.13
C GLU A 27 4.28 -5.49 -40.93
N SER A 28 3.11 -6.11 -41.00
CA SER A 28 1.97 -5.59 -41.76
C SER A 28 1.38 -4.31 -41.18
N ALA A 29 1.55 -4.07 -39.88
CA ALA A 29 1.08 -2.88 -39.18
C ALA A 29 1.97 -1.64 -39.37
N GLN A 30 3.15 -1.78 -39.99
CA GLN A 30 4.05 -0.65 -40.21
C GLN A 30 3.44 0.38 -41.16
N VAL A 31 3.56 1.66 -40.78
CA VAL A 31 3.03 2.78 -41.55
C VAL A 31 4.13 3.75 -41.96
N SER A 32 3.97 4.39 -43.13
CA SER A 32 4.94 5.32 -43.69
C SER A 32 4.31 6.67 -44.05
N GLY A 33 5.17 7.69 -44.21
CA GLY A 33 4.79 9.03 -44.64
C GLY A 33 3.72 9.66 -43.74
N LYS A 34 2.61 10.11 -44.34
CA LYS A 34 1.53 10.83 -43.64
C LYS A 34 0.71 9.96 -42.67
N LYS A 35 0.88 8.63 -42.67
CA LYS A 35 0.20 7.73 -41.73
C LYS A 35 0.94 7.60 -40.39
N ILE A 36 2.18 8.09 -40.29
CA ILE A 36 2.96 8.07 -39.06
C ILE A 36 2.34 9.03 -38.03
N GLY A 37 2.17 8.57 -36.80
CA GLY A 37 1.68 9.38 -35.68
C GLY A 37 2.62 10.54 -35.32
N ARG A 38 2.11 11.53 -34.60
CA ARG A 38 2.89 12.69 -34.15
C ARG A 38 3.03 12.65 -32.62
N SER A 39 4.23 12.95 -32.11
CA SER A 39 4.47 13.21 -30.70
C SER A 39 4.48 14.72 -30.44
N LYS A 40 4.00 15.12 -29.26
CA LYS A 40 4.07 16.49 -28.76
C LYS A 40 4.29 16.43 -27.25
N ARG A 41 5.18 17.26 -26.73
CA ARG A 41 5.32 17.44 -25.28
C ARG A 41 4.17 18.30 -24.75
N ILE A 42 3.63 17.90 -23.60
CA ILE A 42 2.63 18.66 -22.86
C ILE A 42 3.32 19.18 -21.61
N ASP A 43 3.66 20.47 -21.60
CA ASP A 43 4.54 21.04 -20.56
C ASP A 43 3.78 21.40 -19.27
N ASP A 44 2.45 21.55 -19.34
CA ASP A 44 1.62 21.97 -18.21
C ASP A 44 1.09 20.81 -17.34
N VAL A 45 1.51 19.57 -17.61
CA VAL A 45 1.05 18.38 -16.87
C VAL A 45 1.39 18.42 -15.38
N ILE A 46 2.55 18.96 -15.02
CA ILE A 46 3.01 19.07 -13.63
C ILE A 46 2.03 19.96 -12.85
N GLY A 47 1.76 21.17 -13.36
CA GLY A 47 0.82 22.10 -12.73
C GLY A 47 -0.60 21.55 -12.65
N ARG A 48 -1.08 20.85 -13.70
CA ARG A 48 -2.39 20.20 -13.69
C ARG A 48 -2.51 19.12 -12.62
N TYR A 49 -1.47 18.28 -12.48
CA TYR A 49 -1.43 17.25 -11.44
C TYR A 49 -1.37 17.87 -10.04
N ILE A 50 -0.51 18.88 -9.82
CA ILE A 50 -0.43 19.60 -8.54
C ILE A 50 -1.79 20.15 -8.11
N VAL A 51 -2.50 20.83 -9.02
CA VAL A 51 -3.85 21.36 -8.73
C VAL A 51 -4.83 20.23 -8.42
N HIS A 52 -4.81 19.15 -9.19
CA HIS A 52 -5.70 18.01 -8.99
C HIS A 52 -5.48 17.32 -7.64
N ILE A 53 -4.23 17.07 -7.25
CA ILE A 53 -3.91 16.40 -5.98
C ILE A 53 -4.17 17.31 -4.79
N LYS A 54 -3.88 18.61 -4.88
CA LYS A 54 -4.24 19.57 -3.82
C LYS A 54 -5.75 19.62 -3.55
N ASN A 55 -6.59 19.40 -4.55
CA ASN A 55 -8.06 19.34 -4.36
C ASN A 55 -8.51 18.13 -3.51
N SER A 56 -7.63 17.18 -3.21
CA SER A 56 -7.90 16.13 -2.23
C SER A 56 -7.77 16.61 -0.78
N PHE A 57 -7.01 17.67 -0.54
CA PHE A 57 -6.82 18.23 0.79
C PHE A 57 -8.02 19.11 1.17
N PRO A 58 -8.55 19.03 2.40
CA PRO A 58 -9.70 19.84 2.82
C PRO A 58 -9.44 21.33 2.67
N ALA A 59 -10.35 22.05 1.99
CA ALA A 59 -10.16 23.46 1.62
C ALA A 59 -10.14 24.41 2.82
N GLU A 60 -10.69 24.01 3.96
CA GLU A 60 -10.67 24.77 5.20
C GLU A 60 -9.37 24.60 6.01
N LEU A 61 -8.49 23.69 5.60
CA LEU A 61 -7.21 23.45 6.24
C LEU A 61 -6.06 24.12 5.48
N SER A 62 -4.97 24.36 6.21
CA SER A 62 -3.66 24.67 5.65
C SER A 62 -2.59 23.92 6.44
N LEU A 63 -1.43 23.70 5.85
CA LEU A 63 -0.27 23.12 6.52
C LEU A 63 0.57 24.17 7.26
N ALA A 64 0.07 25.41 7.37
CA ALA A 64 0.77 26.49 8.07
C ALA A 64 1.08 26.11 9.52
N GLY A 65 2.36 26.21 9.88
CA GLY A 65 2.86 25.88 11.21
C GLY A 65 3.24 24.41 11.41
N LEU A 66 3.04 23.54 10.40
CA LEU A 66 3.62 22.20 10.39
C LEU A 66 4.97 22.21 9.69
N ARG A 67 5.96 21.56 10.32
CA ARG A 67 7.24 21.22 9.68
C ARG A 67 7.21 19.79 9.18
N VAL A 68 7.43 19.60 7.88
CA VAL A 68 7.39 18.29 7.23
C VAL A 68 8.71 18.01 6.55
N VAL A 69 9.33 16.86 6.85
CA VAL A 69 10.45 16.35 6.05
C VAL A 69 9.89 15.47 4.93
N ILE A 70 10.28 15.71 3.68
CA ILE A 70 9.92 14.85 2.56
C ILE A 70 11.17 14.23 1.92
N ASP A 71 11.18 12.89 1.85
CA ASP A 71 12.16 12.11 1.11
C ASP A 71 11.57 11.72 -0.25
N CYS A 72 12.14 12.27 -1.32
CA CYS A 72 11.65 12.08 -2.68
C CYS A 72 12.30 10.89 -3.40
N ALA A 73 13.16 10.12 -2.72
CA ALA A 73 13.82 8.92 -3.23
C ALA A 73 14.65 9.13 -4.52
N ASN A 74 15.01 10.37 -4.85
CA ASN A 74 15.52 10.79 -6.15
C ASN A 74 14.63 10.26 -7.31
N GLY A 75 13.32 10.20 -7.06
CA GLY A 75 12.31 9.61 -7.94
C GLY A 75 11.42 10.63 -8.63
N ALA A 76 10.28 10.18 -9.15
CA ALA A 76 9.33 10.99 -9.91
C ALA A 76 8.66 12.10 -9.07
N GLY A 77 8.56 11.91 -7.75
CA GLY A 77 7.91 12.84 -6.83
C GLY A 77 8.71 14.10 -6.48
N TYR A 78 9.98 14.22 -6.88
CA TYR A 78 10.91 15.23 -6.36
C TYR A 78 10.53 16.70 -6.60
N ILE A 79 9.79 16.98 -7.67
CA ILE A 79 9.27 18.35 -7.91
C ILE A 79 7.89 18.50 -7.27
N VAL A 80 6.98 17.58 -7.59
CA VAL A 80 5.55 17.72 -7.27
C VAL A 80 5.28 17.62 -5.77
N GLY A 81 5.96 16.72 -5.06
CA GLY A 81 5.77 16.48 -3.63
C GLY A 81 6.10 17.72 -2.79
N PRO A 82 7.34 18.25 -2.85
CA PRO A 82 7.71 19.47 -2.14
C PRO A 82 6.83 20.66 -2.52
N THR A 83 6.61 20.88 -3.82
CA THR A 83 5.80 22.02 -4.31
C THR A 83 4.39 22.00 -3.70
N ILE A 84 3.73 20.85 -3.67
CA ILE A 84 2.39 20.71 -3.09
C ILE A 84 2.37 21.06 -1.60
N LEU A 85 3.35 20.57 -0.83
CA LEU A 85 3.42 20.82 0.61
C LEU A 85 3.70 22.29 0.92
N GLU A 86 4.63 22.90 0.18
CA GLU A 86 4.98 24.33 0.30
C GLU A 86 3.79 25.23 -0.07
N GLU A 87 3.10 24.94 -1.19
CA GLU A 87 1.94 25.71 -1.63
C GLU A 87 0.73 25.60 -0.67
N LEU A 88 0.65 24.52 0.10
CA LEU A 88 -0.33 24.36 1.18
C LEU A 88 0.12 24.98 2.51
N GLY A 89 1.35 25.51 2.58
CA GLY A 89 1.86 26.33 3.68
C GLY A 89 2.78 25.62 4.68
N ALA A 90 3.23 24.39 4.40
CA ALA A 90 4.16 23.69 5.29
C ALA A 90 5.55 24.34 5.30
N ASP A 91 6.26 24.20 6.42
CA ASP A 91 7.72 24.38 6.49
C ASP A 91 8.38 23.08 6.01
N VAL A 92 8.81 23.04 4.75
CA VAL A 92 9.24 21.81 4.08
C VAL A 92 10.76 21.67 4.12
N ILE A 93 11.22 20.49 4.55
CA ILE A 93 12.62 20.09 4.44
C ILE A 93 12.69 18.94 3.44
N VAL A 94 13.29 19.20 2.29
CA VAL A 94 13.41 18.22 1.22
C VAL A 94 14.74 17.46 1.35
N ILE A 95 14.69 16.15 1.18
CA ILE A 95 15.87 15.28 1.04
C ILE A 95 15.70 14.36 -0.17
N ASN A 96 16.83 13.97 -0.78
CA ASN A 96 16.88 13.08 -1.94
C ASN A 96 16.00 13.58 -3.10
N ASP A 97 16.20 14.82 -3.52
CA ASP A 97 15.52 15.51 -4.61
C ASP A 97 16.45 15.91 -5.77
N GLU A 98 17.64 15.33 -5.85
CA GLU A 98 18.62 15.59 -6.90
C GLU A 98 18.82 14.33 -7.78
N PRO A 99 17.80 13.92 -8.57
CA PRO A 99 17.92 12.76 -9.44
C PRO A 99 18.98 12.97 -10.52
N ASN A 100 19.93 12.05 -10.62
CA ASN A 100 21.00 12.06 -11.64
C ASN A 100 20.87 10.94 -12.69
N GLY A 101 19.77 10.16 -12.61
CA GLY A 101 19.50 9.02 -13.47
C GLY A 101 20.04 7.67 -12.97
N PHE A 102 20.83 7.67 -11.87
CA PHE A 102 21.43 6.47 -11.29
C PHE A 102 21.09 6.27 -9.80
N ASN A 103 20.72 7.34 -9.09
CA ASN A 103 20.55 7.38 -7.63
C ASN A 103 19.11 7.18 -7.12
N ILE A 104 18.19 6.73 -7.98
CA ILE A 104 16.80 6.45 -7.58
C ILE A 104 16.75 5.31 -6.55
N ASN A 105 16.03 5.52 -5.44
CA ASN A 105 15.90 4.60 -4.31
C ASN A 105 17.25 4.16 -3.68
N GLU A 106 18.36 4.87 -3.95
CA GLU A 106 19.67 4.51 -3.42
C GLU A 106 19.77 4.89 -1.94
N THR A 107 19.50 3.92 -1.05
CA THR A 107 19.53 4.13 0.43
C THR A 107 18.63 5.29 0.89
N CYS A 108 17.51 5.50 0.19
CA CYS A 108 16.51 6.54 0.46
C CYS A 108 15.10 6.08 0.13
N GLY A 109 14.12 6.93 0.44
CA GLY A 109 12.71 6.71 0.11
C GLY A 109 12.02 5.69 1.00
N ALA A 110 10.82 5.27 0.58
CA ALA A 110 9.95 4.38 1.35
C ALA A 110 10.60 3.02 1.69
N MET A 111 11.58 2.58 0.90
CA MET A 111 12.32 1.33 1.13
C MET A 111 13.42 1.48 2.20
N HIS A 112 13.90 2.70 2.45
CA HIS A 112 14.99 3.02 3.37
C HIS A 112 14.68 4.30 4.18
N PRO A 113 13.67 4.26 5.07
CA PRO A 113 13.20 5.43 5.79
C PRO A 113 14.13 5.88 6.93
N GLU A 114 15.28 5.23 7.13
CA GLU A 114 16.21 5.54 8.23
C GLU A 114 16.78 6.96 8.12
N VAL A 115 17.06 7.40 6.89
CA VAL A 115 17.56 8.76 6.61
C VAL A 115 16.48 9.80 6.91
N LEU A 116 15.24 9.54 6.47
CA LEU A 116 14.08 10.36 6.80
C LEU A 116 13.88 10.46 8.32
N ALA A 117 13.90 9.34 9.02
CA ALA A 117 13.73 9.30 10.46
C ALA A 117 14.77 10.11 11.23
N LYS A 118 16.03 10.06 10.77
CA LYS A 118 17.08 10.90 11.32
C LYS A 118 16.80 12.39 11.05
N ALA A 119 16.45 12.74 9.82
CA ALA A 119 16.16 14.13 9.43
C ALA A 119 14.98 14.72 10.22
N VAL A 120 13.92 13.94 10.46
CA VAL A 120 12.79 14.35 11.30
C VAL A 120 13.25 14.72 12.71
N ARG A 121 14.04 13.86 13.37
CA ARG A 121 14.55 14.14 14.72
C ARG A 121 15.47 15.37 14.75
N ASP A 122 16.40 15.46 13.80
CA ASP A 122 17.40 16.53 13.77
C ASP A 122 16.76 17.91 13.54
N SER A 123 15.73 17.95 12.70
CA SER A 123 14.99 19.17 12.37
C SER A 123 13.83 19.48 13.33
N ARG A 124 13.51 18.55 14.24
CA ARG A 124 12.30 18.59 15.10
C ARG A 124 11.04 18.79 14.27
N ALA A 125 10.95 18.09 13.15
CA ALA A 125 9.77 18.09 12.30
C ALA A 125 8.60 17.37 12.98
N ASP A 126 7.39 17.78 12.63
CA ASP A 126 6.17 17.19 13.17
C ASP A 126 5.85 15.84 12.51
N LEU A 127 6.32 15.64 11.27
CA LEU A 127 6.10 14.43 10.50
C LEU A 127 7.13 14.30 9.35
N GLY A 128 7.48 13.07 9.00
CA GLY A 128 8.23 12.72 7.80
C GLY A 128 7.38 11.96 6.79
N VAL A 129 7.57 12.24 5.50
CA VAL A 129 6.97 11.53 4.37
C VAL A 129 8.08 10.99 3.48
N ALA A 130 8.12 9.68 3.24
CA ALA A 130 8.98 9.09 2.23
C ALA A 130 8.14 8.55 1.08
N LEU A 131 8.49 8.96 -0.14
CA LEU A 131 7.97 8.40 -1.38
C LEU A 131 8.88 7.28 -1.86
N ASP A 132 8.40 6.45 -2.77
CA ASP A 132 9.26 5.58 -3.57
C ASP A 132 9.54 6.18 -4.96
N GLY A 133 10.32 5.45 -5.76
CA GLY A 133 10.88 5.94 -7.01
C GLY A 133 9.87 6.48 -8.03
N ASP A 134 8.66 5.93 -8.12
CA ASP A 134 7.56 6.43 -8.96
C ASP A 134 6.42 7.09 -8.17
N ALA A 135 6.59 7.23 -6.84
CA ALA A 135 5.69 7.89 -5.91
C ALA A 135 4.28 7.29 -5.83
N ASP A 136 4.15 5.97 -6.02
CA ASP A 136 2.89 5.26 -5.82
C ASP A 136 2.71 4.76 -4.38
N ARG A 137 3.78 4.82 -3.57
CA ARG A 137 3.79 4.47 -2.14
C ARG A 137 4.16 5.64 -1.23
N ILE A 138 3.71 5.53 0.01
CA ILE A 138 4.10 6.39 1.12
C ILE A 138 4.59 5.56 2.31
N VAL A 139 5.66 6.03 2.95
CA VAL A 139 5.98 5.70 4.33
C VAL A 139 5.92 6.98 5.17
N VAL A 140 5.29 6.90 6.32
CA VAL A 140 5.20 8.00 7.29
C VAL A 140 6.15 7.73 8.45
N VAL A 141 6.84 8.78 8.89
CA VAL A 141 7.66 8.77 10.10
C VAL A 141 7.11 9.81 11.08
N ASP A 142 6.91 9.41 12.33
CA ASP A 142 6.38 10.31 13.36
C ASP A 142 7.42 11.32 13.88
N GLU A 143 7.02 12.23 14.77
CA GLU A 143 7.90 13.28 15.29
C GLU A 143 9.05 12.75 16.18
N LYS A 144 8.98 11.47 16.59
CA LYS A 144 10.04 10.78 17.35
C LYS A 144 11.02 10.07 16.41
N GLY A 145 10.71 10.05 15.12
CA GLY A 145 11.50 9.37 14.10
C GLY A 145 11.25 7.85 14.08
N ASP A 146 10.08 7.40 14.54
CA ASP A 146 9.64 6.02 14.41
C ASP A 146 8.80 5.85 13.14
N VAL A 147 9.05 4.76 12.41
CA VAL A 147 8.32 4.45 11.18
C VAL A 147 6.91 3.99 11.53
N VAL A 148 5.91 4.67 11.00
CA VAL A 148 4.50 4.29 11.15
C VAL A 148 4.24 3.03 10.35
N ASN A 149 3.66 2.03 11.01
CA ASN A 149 3.24 0.80 10.35
C ASN A 149 2.08 1.08 9.35
N GLY A 150 2.18 0.55 8.13
CA GLY A 150 1.20 0.79 7.06
C GLY A 150 -0.24 0.40 7.42
N ASP A 151 -0.45 -0.68 8.19
CA ASP A 151 -1.80 -1.04 8.64
C ASP A 151 -2.33 -0.04 9.67
N LYS A 152 -1.49 0.46 10.58
CA LYS A 152 -1.88 1.51 11.53
C LYS A 152 -2.23 2.81 10.80
N LEU A 153 -1.44 3.18 9.78
CA LEU A 153 -1.72 4.31 8.91
C LEU A 153 -3.07 4.16 8.19
N MET A 154 -3.29 3.02 7.51
CA MET A 154 -4.55 2.75 6.82
C MET A 154 -5.75 2.72 7.79
N GLY A 155 -5.58 2.15 8.99
CA GLY A 155 -6.62 2.14 10.01
C GLY A 155 -6.99 3.55 10.47
N ALA A 156 -6.00 4.38 10.80
CA ALA A 156 -6.21 5.78 11.19
C ALA A 156 -6.95 6.55 10.09
N LEU A 157 -6.55 6.38 8.83
CA LEU A 157 -7.16 7.03 7.67
C LEU A 157 -8.59 6.51 7.41
N ALA A 158 -8.83 5.21 7.49
CA ALA A 158 -10.17 4.64 7.34
C ALA A 158 -11.12 5.13 8.46
N GLN A 159 -10.66 5.19 9.71
CA GLN A 159 -11.44 5.79 10.80
C GLN A 159 -11.77 7.24 10.48
N PHE A 160 -10.76 8.03 10.10
CA PHE A 160 -10.92 9.45 9.77
C PHE A 160 -11.93 9.67 8.64
N LEU A 161 -11.84 8.91 7.55
CA LEU A 161 -12.81 8.99 6.46
C LEU A 161 -14.23 8.61 6.92
N ASN A 162 -14.36 7.57 7.76
CA ASN A 162 -15.66 7.13 8.26
C ASN A 162 -16.32 8.18 9.18
N GLU A 163 -15.57 8.76 10.11
CA GLU A 163 -16.07 9.80 11.03
C GLU A 163 -16.50 11.08 10.30
N ASN A 164 -15.84 11.40 9.18
CA ASN A 164 -16.18 12.55 8.35
C ASN A 164 -17.20 12.22 7.25
N THR A 165 -17.79 11.01 7.26
CA THR A 165 -18.77 10.56 6.23
C THR A 165 -18.21 10.60 4.80
N LEU A 166 -16.89 10.38 4.66
CA LEU A 166 -16.17 10.32 3.39
C LEU A 166 -15.88 8.88 2.94
N LEU A 167 -15.99 7.88 3.83
CA LEU A 167 -15.81 6.47 3.51
C LEU A 167 -17.09 5.87 2.89
N GLU A 168 -17.03 5.54 1.61
CA GLU A 168 -18.19 5.00 0.89
C GLU A 168 -18.58 3.62 1.40
N ASN A 169 -19.89 3.43 1.59
CA ASN A 169 -20.49 2.18 2.07
C ASN A 169 -19.93 1.65 3.40
N LYS A 170 -19.13 2.45 4.13
CA LYS A 170 -18.36 2.03 5.31
C LYS A 170 -17.53 0.78 5.05
N LYS A 171 -16.93 0.69 3.86
CA LYS A 171 -16.11 -0.44 3.44
C LYS A 171 -14.68 0.00 3.23
N PHE A 172 -13.76 -0.85 3.66
CA PHE A 172 -12.33 -0.69 3.46
C PHE A 172 -11.78 -1.95 2.78
N VAL A 173 -10.83 -1.79 1.86
CA VAL A 173 -10.19 -2.92 1.17
C VAL A 173 -8.71 -2.97 1.49
N THR A 174 -8.23 -4.13 1.89
CA THR A 174 -6.79 -4.39 2.02
C THR A 174 -6.46 -5.78 1.49
N THR A 175 -5.23 -6.25 1.68
CA THR A 175 -4.81 -7.58 1.23
C THR A 175 -4.89 -8.60 2.35
N VAL A 176 -4.72 -9.87 1.99
CA VAL A 176 -4.48 -10.95 2.96
C VAL A 176 -3.19 -10.78 3.77
N MET A 177 -2.31 -9.81 3.47
CA MET A 177 -1.08 -9.63 4.25
C MET A 177 -1.28 -8.77 5.51
N SER A 178 -2.22 -7.83 5.47
CA SER A 178 -2.48 -6.91 6.58
C SER A 178 -2.88 -7.62 7.86
N ASN A 179 -2.50 -7.05 8.99
CA ASN A 179 -2.72 -7.60 10.32
C ASN A 179 -4.21 -7.65 10.68
N LYS A 180 -4.68 -8.74 11.31
CA LYS A 180 -6.07 -8.91 11.76
C LYS A 180 -6.51 -7.84 12.75
N ALA A 181 -5.59 -7.27 13.54
CA ALA A 181 -5.94 -6.18 14.46
C ALA A 181 -6.56 -4.97 13.73
N LEU A 182 -6.20 -4.73 12.47
CA LEU A 182 -6.82 -3.71 11.63
C LEU A 182 -8.33 -3.99 11.43
N ASP A 183 -8.69 -5.24 11.16
CA ASP A 183 -10.09 -5.64 10.97
C ASP A 183 -10.90 -5.42 12.25
N ASP A 184 -10.35 -5.86 13.39
CA ASP A 184 -11.03 -5.75 14.69
C ASP A 184 -11.18 -4.28 15.11
N TYR A 185 -10.15 -3.47 14.87
CA TYR A 185 -10.19 -2.03 15.10
C TYR A 185 -11.24 -1.34 14.22
N LEU A 186 -11.24 -1.56 12.90
CA LEU A 186 -12.21 -0.94 11.99
C LEU A 186 -13.65 -1.42 12.23
N LYS A 187 -13.83 -2.68 12.61
CA LYS A 187 -15.13 -3.24 13.00
C LYS A 187 -15.71 -2.50 14.20
N SER A 188 -14.88 -2.05 15.14
CA SER A 188 -15.34 -1.25 16.29
C SER A 188 -15.93 0.12 15.90
N TYR A 189 -15.58 0.62 14.71
CA TYR A 189 -16.15 1.84 14.10
C TYR A 189 -17.27 1.55 13.09
N GLY A 190 -17.72 0.30 12.99
CA GLY A 190 -18.74 -0.13 12.04
C GLY A 190 -18.27 -0.12 10.58
N VAL A 191 -16.96 -0.24 10.35
CA VAL A 191 -16.35 -0.36 9.02
C VAL A 191 -16.12 -1.83 8.69
N GLU A 192 -16.64 -2.28 7.55
CA GLU A 192 -16.43 -3.63 7.02
C GLU A 192 -15.10 -3.70 6.25
N THR A 193 -14.23 -4.63 6.63
CA THR A 193 -12.94 -4.85 5.95
C THR A 193 -13.06 -6.01 4.96
N HIS A 194 -12.69 -5.78 3.71
CA HIS A 194 -12.59 -6.80 2.67
C HIS A 194 -11.13 -7.05 2.31
N ARG A 195 -10.77 -8.32 2.08
CA ARG A 195 -9.38 -8.72 1.80
C ARG A 195 -9.25 -9.29 0.39
N SER A 196 -8.35 -8.70 -0.40
CA SER A 196 -7.94 -9.21 -1.71
C SER A 196 -6.68 -10.08 -1.61
N SER A 197 -6.37 -10.82 -2.67
CA SER A 197 -5.01 -11.30 -2.89
C SER A 197 -4.02 -10.12 -2.97
N VAL A 198 -2.74 -10.40 -2.72
CA VAL A 198 -1.66 -9.40 -2.80
C VAL A 198 -1.59 -8.78 -4.19
N GLY A 199 -1.28 -7.49 -4.26
CA GLY A 199 -1.12 -6.73 -5.50
C GLY A 199 -2.25 -5.72 -5.71
N ASP A 200 -1.85 -4.49 -5.98
CA ASP A 200 -2.70 -3.32 -6.21
C ASP A 200 -3.90 -3.54 -7.15
N LYS A 201 -3.75 -4.27 -8.25
CA LYS A 201 -4.85 -4.61 -9.19
C LYS A 201 -5.99 -5.31 -8.47
N ASN A 202 -5.67 -6.29 -7.62
CA ASN A 202 -6.65 -7.06 -6.86
C ASN A 202 -7.37 -6.18 -5.83
N VAL A 203 -6.65 -5.24 -5.22
CA VAL A 203 -7.23 -4.25 -4.30
C VAL A 203 -8.22 -3.37 -5.05
N VAL A 204 -7.82 -2.76 -6.17
CA VAL A 204 -8.68 -1.88 -6.99
C VAL A 204 -9.92 -2.62 -7.52
N GLU A 205 -9.77 -3.85 -7.99
CA GLU A 205 -10.89 -4.67 -8.48
C GLU A 205 -11.89 -4.97 -7.35
N LEU A 206 -11.38 -5.36 -6.17
CA LEU A 206 -12.23 -5.63 -5.03
C LEU A 206 -12.93 -4.36 -4.52
N MET A 207 -12.23 -3.22 -4.48
CA MET A 207 -12.81 -1.91 -4.16
C MET A 207 -14.02 -1.61 -5.04
N ARG A 208 -13.88 -1.76 -6.37
CA ARG A 208 -14.99 -1.57 -7.31
C ARG A 208 -16.14 -2.56 -7.05
N LYS A 209 -15.81 -3.83 -6.81
CA LYS A 209 -16.83 -4.88 -6.58
C LYS A 209 -17.66 -4.64 -5.33
N VAL A 210 -17.03 -4.16 -4.24
CA VAL A 210 -17.71 -3.96 -2.95
C VAL A 210 -18.27 -2.54 -2.78
N GLY A 211 -17.91 -1.62 -3.67
CA GLY A 211 -18.28 -0.21 -3.60
C GLY A 211 -17.47 0.57 -2.56
N SER A 212 -16.20 0.24 -2.35
CA SER A 212 -15.31 1.02 -1.48
C SER A 212 -14.57 2.08 -2.29
N ASN A 213 -14.40 3.27 -1.70
CA ASN A 213 -13.54 4.32 -2.24
C ASN A 213 -12.15 4.39 -1.61
N PHE A 214 -11.86 3.56 -0.59
CA PHE A 214 -10.59 3.54 0.12
C PHE A 214 -10.04 2.12 0.29
N GLY A 215 -8.74 1.96 0.04
CA GLY A 215 -8.05 0.71 0.24
C GLY A 215 -6.54 0.83 0.07
N GLY A 216 -5.80 -0.25 0.33
CA GLY A 216 -4.36 -0.25 0.15
C GLY A 216 -3.64 -1.48 0.69
N GLU A 217 -2.31 -1.43 0.60
CA GLU A 217 -1.38 -2.46 1.06
C GLU A 217 -0.51 -1.95 2.22
N GLU A 218 -0.06 -2.85 3.10
CA GLU A 218 0.83 -2.54 4.23
C GLU A 218 2.14 -1.84 3.81
N SER A 219 2.52 -1.98 2.54
CA SER A 219 3.71 -1.37 1.92
C SER A 219 3.59 0.13 1.71
N GLY A 220 2.42 0.72 1.95
CA GLY A 220 2.17 2.14 1.71
C GLY A 220 1.53 2.45 0.35
N HIS A 221 1.19 1.45 -0.45
CA HIS A 221 0.42 1.65 -1.68
C HIS A 221 -1.05 1.86 -1.30
N ILE A 222 -1.45 3.12 -1.12
CA ILE A 222 -2.76 3.52 -0.60
C ILE A 222 -3.55 4.24 -1.70
N ILE A 223 -4.83 3.88 -1.83
CA ILE A 223 -5.72 4.27 -2.92
C ILE A 223 -6.93 5.02 -2.36
N PHE A 224 -7.13 6.25 -2.83
CA PHE A 224 -8.34 7.04 -2.63
C PHE A 224 -9.05 7.23 -3.99
N SER A 225 -10.01 6.37 -4.32
CA SER A 225 -10.55 6.26 -5.69
C SER A 225 -11.37 7.45 -6.18
N ASN A 226 -11.71 8.35 -5.25
CA ASN A 226 -12.37 9.62 -5.51
C ASN A 226 -11.43 10.63 -6.18
N TYR A 227 -10.11 10.48 -6.01
CA TYR A 227 -9.10 11.39 -6.54
C TYR A 227 -8.15 10.70 -7.52
N ALA A 228 -7.72 9.47 -7.26
CA ALA A 228 -6.79 8.73 -8.12
C ALA A 228 -7.27 7.30 -8.39
N LYS A 229 -7.02 6.76 -9.58
CA LYS A 229 -7.43 5.39 -9.96
C LYS A 229 -6.39 4.31 -9.62
N THR A 230 -5.32 4.70 -8.96
CA THR A 230 -4.18 3.87 -8.54
C THR A 230 -3.64 4.43 -7.21
N GLY A 231 -2.71 3.73 -6.57
CA GLY A 231 -1.99 4.25 -5.42
C GLY A 231 -1.23 5.53 -5.78
N ASP A 232 -1.27 6.50 -4.87
CA ASP A 232 -0.62 7.79 -5.02
C ASP A 232 -0.06 8.21 -3.65
N GLY A 233 1.26 8.23 -3.53
CA GLY A 233 1.95 8.49 -2.28
C GLY A 233 1.78 9.93 -1.80
N ILE A 234 1.71 10.89 -2.72
CA ILE A 234 1.55 12.32 -2.39
C ILE A 234 0.12 12.59 -1.91
N LEU A 235 -0.87 12.07 -2.63
CA LEU A 235 -2.27 12.09 -2.21
C LEU A 235 -2.42 11.48 -0.81
N SER A 236 -1.80 10.33 -0.58
CA SER A 236 -1.84 9.66 0.72
C SER A 236 -1.17 10.48 1.82
N ALA A 237 -0.08 11.18 1.50
CA ALA A 237 0.57 12.11 2.42
C ALA A 237 -0.35 13.27 2.81
N LEU A 238 -1.07 13.84 1.84
CA LEU A 238 -2.03 14.92 2.11
C LEU A 238 -3.17 14.45 3.02
N GLN A 239 -3.70 13.24 2.81
CA GLN A 239 -4.74 12.68 3.67
C GLN A 239 -4.21 12.40 5.09
N ALA A 240 -2.97 11.91 5.21
CA ALA A 240 -2.32 11.73 6.51
C ALA A 240 -2.11 13.06 7.25
N LEU A 241 -1.66 14.11 6.56
CA LEU A 241 -1.50 15.44 7.14
C LEU A 241 -2.84 16.08 7.52
N ALA A 242 -3.89 15.92 6.70
CA ALA A 242 -5.23 16.39 7.02
C ALA A 242 -5.78 15.71 8.27
N TYR A 243 -5.59 14.39 8.38
CA TYR A 243 -5.92 13.63 9.59
C TYR A 243 -5.15 14.14 10.80
N LEU A 244 -3.82 14.32 10.68
CA LEU A 244 -2.98 14.79 11.77
C LEU A 244 -3.47 16.15 12.31
N LEU A 245 -3.71 17.12 11.41
CA LEU A 245 -4.24 18.44 11.75
C LEU A 245 -5.59 18.36 12.47
N LYS A 246 -6.55 17.61 11.90
CA LYS A 246 -7.90 17.48 12.49
C LYS A 246 -7.87 16.76 13.83
N SER A 247 -6.92 15.83 14.04
CA SER A 247 -6.78 15.11 15.29
C SER A 247 -6.28 16.01 16.44
N GLY A 248 -5.51 17.06 16.13
CA GLY A 248 -4.84 17.90 17.12
C GLY A 248 -3.78 17.17 17.97
N LYS A 249 -3.39 15.95 17.56
CA LYS A 249 -2.41 15.11 18.26
C LYS A 249 -1.03 15.22 17.60
N LYS A 250 -0.02 14.72 18.29
CA LYS A 250 1.29 14.43 17.70
C LYS A 250 1.21 13.21 16.77
N ALA A 251 2.10 13.12 15.80
CA ALA A 251 2.09 12.03 14.82
C ALA A 251 2.20 10.65 15.49
N SER A 252 3.01 10.51 16.54
CA SER A 252 3.19 9.24 17.25
C SER A 252 1.89 8.75 17.92
N ASP A 253 1.03 9.68 18.33
CA ASP A 253 -0.23 9.38 19.01
C ASP A 253 -1.39 9.24 18.01
N ALA A 254 -1.35 10.02 16.93
CA ALA A 254 -2.34 9.98 15.86
C ALA A 254 -2.24 8.66 15.07
N PHE A 255 -1.03 8.26 14.68
CA PHE A 255 -0.80 7.08 13.86
C PHE A 255 -0.52 5.80 14.66
N ASN A 256 -0.80 5.81 15.97
CA ASN A 256 -0.80 4.62 16.82
C ASN A 256 -2.17 4.31 17.46
N PRO A 257 -3.26 4.16 16.68
CA PRO A 257 -4.60 4.05 17.25
C PRO A 257 -4.95 2.67 17.81
N PHE A 258 -4.22 1.62 17.45
CA PHE A 258 -4.42 0.25 17.95
C PHE A 258 -3.11 -0.53 17.98
N GLU A 259 -3.08 -1.61 18.75
CA GLU A 259 -1.95 -2.53 18.79
C GLU A 259 -2.11 -3.66 17.78
N LEU A 260 -1.02 -3.97 17.08
CA LEU A 260 -0.99 -5.08 16.13
C LEU A 260 -0.96 -6.40 16.88
N TYR A 261 -1.64 -7.41 16.33
CA TYR A 261 -1.52 -8.75 16.88
C TYR A 261 -0.16 -9.35 16.58
N PRO A 262 0.43 -10.12 17.51
CA PRO A 262 1.61 -10.91 17.22
C PRO A 262 1.34 -11.85 16.04
N GLN A 263 2.36 -12.03 15.21
CA GLN A 263 2.37 -12.93 14.06
C GLN A 263 3.48 -13.95 14.24
N GLU A 264 3.16 -15.22 14.05
CA GLU A 264 4.14 -16.30 13.90
C GLU A 264 4.22 -16.69 12.42
N LYS A 265 5.43 -16.77 11.87
CA LYS A 265 5.67 -17.05 10.44
C LYS A 265 6.68 -18.17 10.29
N VAL A 266 6.34 -19.22 9.55
CA VAL A 266 7.23 -20.34 9.25
C VAL A 266 7.23 -20.64 7.75
N ASN A 267 8.42 -20.81 7.17
CA ASN A 267 8.58 -21.26 5.80
C ASN A 267 9.01 -22.72 5.79
N LEU A 268 8.22 -23.61 5.18
CA LEU A 268 8.55 -25.02 5.03
C LEU A 268 8.88 -25.33 3.58
N LYS A 269 10.04 -25.96 3.35
CA LYS A 269 10.36 -26.52 2.03
C LYS A 269 9.40 -27.68 1.74
N VAL A 270 8.93 -27.73 0.50
CA VAL A 270 8.03 -28.77 0.00
C VAL A 270 8.59 -29.33 -1.29
N GLU A 271 8.46 -30.63 -1.52
CA GLU A 271 8.93 -31.25 -2.77
C GLU A 271 7.98 -30.95 -3.93
N LYS A 272 6.68 -31.00 -3.66
CA LYS A 272 5.60 -30.75 -4.62
C LYS A 272 4.57 -29.79 -4.06
N LYS A 273 4.06 -28.90 -4.91
CA LYS A 273 2.93 -28.03 -4.60
C LYS A 273 1.64 -28.72 -4.99
N ILE A 274 1.10 -29.55 -4.10
CA ILE A 274 -0.26 -30.08 -4.27
C ILE A 274 -1.28 -28.97 -3.94
N PRO A 275 -2.41 -28.84 -4.66
CA PRO A 275 -3.45 -27.88 -4.32
C PRO A 275 -3.83 -27.99 -2.84
N LEU A 276 -3.99 -26.86 -2.15
CA LEU A 276 -4.23 -26.88 -0.70
C LEU A 276 -5.58 -27.54 -0.38
N GLU A 277 -6.58 -27.35 -1.23
CA GLU A 277 -7.89 -28.03 -1.11
C GLU A 277 -7.80 -29.57 -1.16
N ASP A 278 -6.74 -30.13 -1.75
CA ASP A 278 -6.55 -31.58 -1.86
C ASP A 278 -5.84 -32.18 -0.63
N ILE A 279 -5.43 -31.34 0.34
CA ILE A 279 -4.73 -31.80 1.55
C ILE A 279 -5.75 -32.30 2.57
N GLU A 280 -5.80 -33.62 2.75
CA GLU A 280 -6.67 -34.26 3.74
C GLU A 280 -6.40 -33.72 5.17
N GLY A 281 -7.47 -33.31 5.86
CA GLY A 281 -7.42 -32.77 7.21
C GLY A 281 -7.06 -31.27 7.31
N LEU A 282 -6.73 -30.59 6.20
CA LEU A 282 -6.37 -29.17 6.25
C LEU A 282 -7.53 -28.29 6.71
N THR A 283 -8.74 -28.52 6.17
CA THR A 283 -9.94 -27.76 6.55
C THR A 283 -10.23 -27.87 8.04
N GLN A 284 -10.11 -29.07 8.61
CA GLN A 284 -10.29 -29.28 10.05
C GLN A 284 -9.25 -28.50 10.88
N LEU A 285 -7.98 -28.54 10.47
CA LEU A 285 -6.92 -27.77 11.14
C LEU A 285 -7.24 -26.27 11.09
N GLN A 286 -7.69 -25.76 9.96
CA GLN A 286 -8.06 -24.34 9.79
C GLN A 286 -9.24 -23.96 10.69
N GLU A 287 -10.30 -24.77 10.73
CA GLU A 287 -11.46 -24.54 11.61
C GLU A 287 -11.06 -24.54 13.10
N GLU A 288 -10.21 -25.48 13.53
CA GLU A 288 -9.71 -25.52 14.91
C GLU A 288 -8.94 -24.26 15.28
N ILE A 289 -8.09 -23.75 14.38
CA ILE A 289 -7.33 -22.50 14.57
C ILE A 289 -8.28 -21.30 14.63
N GLU A 290 -9.24 -21.22 13.71
CA GLU A 290 -10.19 -20.11 13.61
C GLU A 290 -11.12 -20.04 14.84
N ASN A 291 -11.52 -21.17 15.41
CA ASN A 291 -12.31 -21.26 16.65
C ASN A 291 -11.58 -20.67 17.87
N LEU A 292 -10.25 -20.56 17.82
CA LEU A 292 -9.46 -19.89 18.86
C LEU A 292 -9.32 -18.38 18.62
N GLY A 293 -9.97 -17.85 17.58
CA GLY A 293 -9.83 -16.45 17.15
C GLY A 293 -8.48 -16.16 16.47
N ILE A 294 -7.72 -17.20 16.13
CA ILE A 294 -6.46 -17.08 15.39
C ILE A 294 -6.77 -17.05 13.90
N ARG A 295 -6.20 -16.08 13.21
CA ARG A 295 -6.21 -16.03 11.75
C ARG A 295 -5.05 -16.84 11.20
N GLN A 296 -5.35 -17.71 10.25
CA GLN A 296 -4.36 -18.45 9.48
C GLN A 296 -4.26 -17.93 8.04
N LEU A 297 -3.04 -17.98 7.49
CA LEU A 297 -2.79 -17.82 6.07
C LEU A 297 -1.74 -18.81 5.63
N PHE A 298 -2.18 -19.89 4.99
CA PHE A 298 -1.32 -20.90 4.39
C PHE A 298 -1.28 -20.71 2.87
N ARG A 299 -0.08 -20.53 2.30
CA ARG A 299 0.08 -20.33 0.86
C ARG A 299 1.42 -20.81 0.35
N TYR A 300 1.47 -21.30 -0.88
CA TYR A 300 2.75 -21.57 -1.55
C TYR A 300 3.46 -20.27 -1.96
N SER A 301 4.79 -20.32 -2.00
CA SER A 301 5.58 -19.29 -2.69
C SER A 301 5.39 -19.43 -4.20
N GLY A 302 5.21 -18.33 -4.93
CA GLY A 302 5.12 -18.38 -6.40
C GLY A 302 6.44 -18.77 -7.07
N THR A 303 7.56 -18.32 -6.51
CA THR A 303 8.91 -18.46 -7.09
C THR A 303 9.73 -19.61 -6.51
N GLU A 304 9.39 -20.09 -5.32
CA GLU A 304 10.18 -21.09 -4.58
C GLU A 304 9.34 -22.32 -4.25
N ASN A 305 9.98 -23.49 -4.09
CA ASN A 305 9.35 -24.71 -3.62
C ASN A 305 9.22 -24.72 -2.08
N LYS A 306 8.38 -23.82 -1.57
CA LYS A 306 8.06 -23.72 -0.15
C LYS A 306 6.60 -23.32 0.08
N ILE A 307 6.03 -23.79 1.18
CA ILE A 307 4.78 -23.28 1.76
C ILE A 307 5.12 -22.28 2.87
N ARG A 308 4.38 -21.16 2.90
CA ARG A 308 4.47 -20.10 3.89
C ARG A 308 3.28 -20.25 4.82
N LEU A 309 3.57 -20.42 6.11
CA LEU A 309 2.57 -20.48 7.17
C LEU A 309 2.61 -19.18 7.95
N LEU A 310 1.44 -18.58 8.15
CA LEU A 310 1.27 -17.41 9.01
C LEU A 310 0.09 -17.69 9.94
N LEU A 311 0.33 -17.51 11.24
CA LEU A 311 -0.70 -17.47 12.27
C LEU A 311 -0.65 -16.12 12.98
N GLU A 312 -1.81 -15.59 13.30
CA GLU A 312 -1.96 -14.26 13.88
C GLU A 312 -3.13 -14.22 14.88
N GLY A 313 -2.91 -13.64 16.05
CA GLY A 313 -3.91 -13.62 17.12
C GLY A 313 -3.38 -12.91 18.37
N SER A 314 -4.22 -12.75 19.38
CA SER A 314 -3.88 -11.93 20.56
C SER A 314 -2.90 -12.57 21.55
N ASN A 315 -2.75 -13.90 21.55
CA ASN A 315 -1.93 -14.64 22.51
C ASN A 315 -0.72 -15.31 21.82
N LYS A 316 0.49 -14.84 22.13
CA LYS A 316 1.72 -15.31 21.48
C LYS A 316 2.08 -16.76 21.82
N GLU A 317 1.83 -17.19 23.05
CA GLU A 317 2.10 -18.55 23.49
C GLU A 317 1.22 -19.56 22.74
N VAL A 318 -0.07 -19.25 22.61
CA VAL A 318 -1.01 -20.08 21.83
C VAL A 318 -0.63 -20.10 20.35
N LEU A 319 -0.21 -18.97 19.77
CA LEU A 319 0.26 -18.94 18.37
C LEU A 319 1.45 -19.87 18.13
N LYS A 320 2.41 -19.94 19.07
CA LYS A 320 3.56 -20.83 18.95
C LYS A 320 3.15 -22.30 18.98
N GLU A 321 2.31 -22.67 19.93
CA GLU A 321 1.79 -24.05 20.04
C GLU A 321 1.07 -24.48 18.75
N TRP A 322 0.20 -23.61 18.22
CA TRP A 322 -0.54 -23.90 16.99
C TRP A 322 0.33 -23.84 15.74
N MET A 323 1.37 -23.02 15.73
CA MET A 323 2.36 -23.02 14.66
C MET A 323 3.14 -24.34 14.64
N GLU A 324 3.56 -24.84 15.80
CA GLU A 324 4.23 -26.14 15.91
C GLU A 324 3.31 -27.28 15.43
N LYS A 325 2.04 -27.28 15.83
CA LYS A 325 1.02 -28.23 15.35
C LYS A 325 0.83 -28.15 13.83
N SER A 326 0.73 -26.93 13.28
CA SER A 326 0.58 -26.69 11.84
C SER A 326 1.82 -27.17 11.07
N VAL A 327 3.02 -26.92 11.59
CA VAL A 327 4.28 -27.39 10.99
C VAL A 327 4.35 -28.92 10.99
N ALA A 328 3.96 -29.58 12.08
CA ALA A 328 3.91 -31.04 12.15
C ALA A 328 2.93 -31.61 11.12
N PHE A 329 1.73 -31.03 11.03
CA PHE A 329 0.72 -31.40 10.04
C PHE A 329 1.26 -31.30 8.60
N PHE A 330 1.79 -30.14 8.20
CA PHE A 330 2.28 -29.94 6.83
C PHE A 330 3.50 -30.81 6.50
N LYS A 331 4.39 -31.09 7.46
CA LYS A 331 5.49 -32.04 7.24
C LYS A 331 4.97 -33.45 6.95
N GLN A 332 3.95 -33.91 7.66
CA GLN A 332 3.35 -35.23 7.45
C GLN A 332 2.56 -35.29 6.13
N ALA A 333 1.88 -34.21 5.76
CA ALA A 333 1.05 -34.16 4.57
C ALA A 333 1.85 -33.96 3.27
N LEU A 334 2.95 -33.19 3.29
CA LEU A 334 3.65 -32.73 2.09
C LEU A 334 5.05 -33.31 1.87
N ASN A 335 5.69 -33.88 2.90
CA ASN A 335 7.03 -34.46 2.80
C ASN A 335 7.00 -35.98 3.03
N ARG A 336 5.98 -36.64 2.48
CA ARG A 336 5.94 -38.10 2.28
C ARG A 336 6.56 -38.47 0.96
#